data_AF-A0A7D9H020-F1
#
_entry.id   AF-A0A7D9H020-F1
#
_cell.length_a   1.000
_cell.length_b   1.000
_cell.length_c   1.000
_cell.angle_alpha   90.00
_cell.angle_beta   90.00
_cell.angle_gamma   90.00
#
_symmetry.space_group_name_H-M   'P 1'
#
loop_
_entity.id
_entity.type
_entity.pdbx_description
1 polymer ?
#
loop_
_entity_poly.entity_id
_entity_poly.type
_entity_poly.pdbx_seq_one_letter_code
_entity_poly.pdbx_strand_id
1 'polypeptide(L)'
;MSTKLTNTTLRRIRHKPRRKPVDDISFEEFVLKNQILQTYRDMMRTLQKIPDEGTKQEVHDFLKGEFQSSRNVSNVETRRSLLIGGIRQFQSLANSLGISMPTIDFSSGRQV
;
A
#
# COMPACT_ATOMS: atom_id res chain seq x y z
N MET A 1 -22.86 -51.36 -11.02
CA MET A 1 -21.92 -50.50 -10.26
C MET A 1 -21.74 -49.20 -11.04
N SER A 2 -22.33 -48.09 -10.60
CA SER A 2 -22.28 -46.79 -11.28
C SER A 2 -21.67 -45.77 -10.33
N THR A 3 -20.45 -45.34 -10.59
CA THR A 3 -19.76 -44.32 -9.78
C THR A 3 -20.38 -42.96 -10.05
N LYS A 4 -20.90 -42.31 -9.00
CA LYS A 4 -21.37 -40.92 -9.07
C LYS A 4 -20.15 -40.00 -9.04
N LEU A 5 -19.86 -39.31 -10.14
CA LEU A 5 -18.95 -38.16 -10.14
C LEU A 5 -19.58 -37.06 -9.27
N THR A 6 -18.95 -36.75 -8.15
CA THR A 6 -19.32 -35.59 -7.32
C THR A 6 -18.82 -34.32 -8.00
N ASN A 7 -19.75 -33.45 -8.38
CA ASN A 7 -19.46 -32.13 -8.92
C ASN A 7 -18.80 -31.26 -7.84
N THR A 8 -17.48 -31.38 -7.72
CA THR A 8 -16.64 -30.46 -6.94
C THR A 8 -16.65 -29.12 -7.65
N THR A 9 -17.59 -28.28 -7.22
CA THR A 9 -17.75 -26.84 -7.41
C THR A 9 -16.51 -26.17 -8.03
N LEU A 10 -16.51 -26.05 -9.36
CA LEU A 10 -15.58 -25.18 -10.08
C LEU A 10 -15.86 -23.74 -9.62
N ARG A 11 -15.08 -23.25 -8.66
CA ARG A 11 -15.05 -21.83 -8.27
C ARG A 11 -14.65 -21.03 -9.50
N ARG A 12 -15.65 -20.49 -10.19
CA ARG A 12 -15.48 -19.56 -11.32
C ARG A 12 -14.78 -18.31 -10.78
N ILE A 13 -13.46 -18.25 -10.95
CA ILE A 13 -12.66 -17.04 -10.74
C ILE A 13 -13.22 -16.02 -11.73
N ARG A 14 -14.06 -15.10 -11.25
CA ARG A 14 -14.52 -13.97 -12.05
C ARG A 14 -13.31 -13.09 -12.30
N HIS A 15 -12.67 -13.23 -13.46
CA HIS A 15 -11.64 -12.30 -13.90
C HIS A 15 -12.29 -10.92 -14.04
N LYS A 16 -11.98 -10.03 -13.09
CA LYS A 16 -12.35 -8.62 -13.19
C LYS A 16 -11.66 -8.05 -14.44
N PRO A 17 -12.38 -7.41 -15.38
CA PRO A 17 -11.76 -6.88 -16.58
C PRO A 17 -10.67 -5.88 -16.18
N ARG A 18 -9.47 -6.05 -16.77
CA ARG A 18 -8.37 -5.11 -16.57
C ARG A 18 -8.78 -3.78 -17.20
N ARG A 19 -8.84 -2.72 -16.39
CA ARG A 19 -9.05 -1.36 -16.88
C ARG A 19 -7.91 -1.03 -17.86
N LYS A 20 -8.24 -0.50 -19.04
CA LYS A 20 -7.22 0.01 -19.97
C LYS A 20 -6.43 1.12 -19.27
N PRO A 21 -5.10 1.21 -19.45
CA PRO A 21 -4.33 2.33 -18.92
C PRO A 21 -4.94 3.63 -19.44
N VAL A 22 -5.08 4.62 -18.57
CA VAL A 22 -5.51 5.97 -18.95
C VAL A 22 -4.36 6.57 -19.73
N ASP A 23 -4.62 7.01 -20.98
CA ASP A 23 -3.61 7.41 -21.96
C ASP A 23 -2.83 8.70 -21.63
N ASP A 24 -2.86 9.21 -20.38
CA ASP A 24 -2.36 10.55 -20.06
C ASP A 24 -1.68 10.69 -18.67
N ILE A 25 -1.14 9.60 -18.12
CA ILE A 25 -0.28 9.70 -16.92
C ILE A 25 1.20 9.65 -17.31
N SER A 26 1.97 10.63 -16.84
CA SER A 26 3.43 10.60 -16.98
C SER A 26 4.00 9.33 -16.34
N PHE A 27 5.06 8.78 -16.95
CA PHE A 27 5.78 7.62 -16.40
C PHE A 27 6.23 7.87 -14.95
N GLU A 28 6.68 9.08 -14.63
CA GLU A 28 7.07 9.44 -13.27
C GLU A 28 5.88 9.34 -12.30
N GLU A 29 4.71 9.81 -12.72
CA GLU A 29 3.50 9.74 -11.91
C GLU A 29 3.04 8.29 -11.70
N PHE A 30 3.20 7.45 -12.72
CA PHE A 30 2.96 6.01 -12.63
C PHE A 30 3.88 5.33 -11.62
N VAL A 31 5.19 5.59 -11.70
CA VAL A 31 6.17 5.05 -10.75
C VAL A 31 5.85 5.52 -9.33
N LEU A 32 5.56 6.82 -9.14
CA LEU A 32 5.19 7.36 -7.84
C LEU A 32 3.90 6.75 -7.28
N LYS A 33 2.86 6.53 -8.12
CA LYS A 33 1.63 5.85 -7.70
C LYS A 33 1.91 4.43 -7.19
N ASN A 34 2.77 3.69 -7.87
CA ASN A 34 3.16 2.34 -7.44
C ASN A 34 3.94 2.37 -6.12
N GLN A 35 4.86 3.33 -5.95
CA GLN A 35 5.60 3.51 -4.69
C GLN A 35 4.65 3.82 -3.52
N ILE A 36 3.71 4.75 -3.70
CA ILE A 36 2.70 5.08 -2.68
C ILE A 36 1.91 3.82 -2.28
N LEU A 37 1.47 3.02 -3.26
CA LEU A 37 0.71 1.80 -3.00
C LEU A 37 1.53 0.73 -2.25
N GLN A 38 2.81 0.55 -2.60
CA GLN A 38 3.67 -0.40 -1.90
C GLN A 38 3.93 0.05 -0.47
N THR A 39 4.30 1.31 -0.27
CA THR A 39 4.49 1.90 1.05
C THR A 39 3.27 1.71 1.93
N TYR A 40 2.07 2.03 1.41
CA TYR A 40 0.83 1.85 2.15
C TYR A 40 0.63 0.38 2.58
N ARG A 41 0.82 -0.58 1.67
CA ARG A 41 0.69 -2.01 1.99
C ARG A 41 1.68 -2.46 3.04
N ASP A 42 2.92 -1.98 2.98
CA ASP A 42 3.96 -2.35 3.93
C ASP A 42 3.72 -1.75 5.31
N MET A 43 3.21 -0.52 5.39
CA MET A 43 2.72 0.08 6.64
C MET A 43 1.56 -0.73 7.22
N MET A 44 0.56 -1.10 6.41
CA MET A 44 -0.58 -1.91 6.84
C MET A 44 -0.15 -3.30 7.35
N ARG A 45 0.85 -3.93 6.72
CA ARG A 45 1.42 -5.20 7.20
C ARG A 45 2.16 -5.02 8.52
N THR A 46 2.88 -3.91 8.67
CA THR A 46 3.61 -3.59 9.90
C THR A 46 2.65 -3.36 11.07
N LEU A 47 1.53 -2.69 10.83
CA LEU A 47 0.44 -2.52 11.79
C LEU A 47 -0.11 -3.85 12.34
N GLN A 48 -0.19 -4.90 11.52
CA GLN A 48 -0.66 -6.22 11.98
C GLN A 48 0.28 -6.87 13.00
N LYS A 49 1.49 -6.36 13.18
CA LYS A 49 2.43 -6.84 14.21
C LYS A 49 2.20 -6.20 15.58
N ILE A 50 1.36 -5.16 15.67
CA ILE A 50 1.03 -4.51 16.94
C ILE A 50 0.10 -5.46 17.73
N PRO A 51 0.47 -5.86 18.96
CA PRO A 51 -0.33 -6.78 19.76
C PRO A 51 -1.56 -6.11 20.39
N ASP A 52 -1.47 -4.81 20.69
CA ASP A 52 -2.58 -4.04 21.26
C ASP A 52 -3.55 -3.58 20.16
N GLU A 53 -4.78 -4.10 20.19
CA GLU A 53 -5.79 -3.80 19.17
C GLU A 53 -6.27 -2.33 19.21
N GLY A 54 -6.23 -1.68 20.38
CA GLY A 54 -6.59 -0.25 20.50
C GLY A 54 -5.61 0.64 19.74
N THR A 55 -4.32 0.51 20.06
CA THR A 55 -3.22 1.21 19.39
C THR A 55 -3.18 0.88 17.90
N LYS A 56 -3.38 -0.40 17.54
CA LYS A 56 -3.43 -0.82 16.13
C LYS A 56 -4.54 -0.12 15.36
N GLN A 57 -5.74 0.00 15.94
CA GLN A 57 -6.87 0.67 15.30
C GLN A 57 -6.62 2.18 15.16
N GLU A 58 -6.08 2.81 16.19
CA GLU A 58 -5.73 4.24 16.18
C GLU A 58 -4.70 4.56 15.09
N VAL A 59 -3.60 3.81 15.02
CA VAL A 59 -2.56 4.04 14.01
C VAL A 59 -3.08 3.68 12.60
N HIS A 60 -3.96 2.69 12.48
CA HIS A 60 -4.63 2.38 11.21
C HIS A 60 -5.47 3.57 10.71
N ASP A 61 -6.29 4.14 11.58
CA ASP A 61 -7.18 5.25 11.20
C ASP A 61 -6.40 6.54 10.93
N PHE A 62 -5.34 6.80 11.70
CA PHE A 62 -4.39 7.86 11.43
C PHE A 62 -3.76 7.72 10.03
N LEU A 63 -3.18 6.55 9.71
CA LEU A 63 -2.58 6.33 8.39
C LEU A 63 -3.61 6.45 7.27
N LYS A 64 -4.82 5.92 7.46
CA LYS A 64 -5.88 6.04 6.47
C LYS A 64 -6.25 7.52 6.23
N GLY A 65 -6.29 8.34 7.29
CA GLY A 65 -6.51 9.78 7.22
C GLY A 65 -5.41 10.50 6.42
N GLU A 66 -4.14 10.21 6.69
CA GLU A 66 -2.98 10.80 6.02
C GLU A 66 -2.94 10.52 4.50
N PHE A 67 -3.23 9.27 4.10
CA PHE A 67 -3.28 8.92 2.68
C PHE A 67 -4.54 9.47 1.98
N GLN A 68 -5.62 9.71 2.72
CA GLN A 68 -6.82 10.33 2.17
C GLN A 68 -6.67 11.84 2.00
N SER A 69 -6.06 12.54 2.96
CA SER A 69 -5.83 13.99 2.89
C SER A 69 -4.90 14.37 1.73
N SER A 70 -3.91 13.51 1.45
CA SER A 70 -2.94 13.70 0.36
C SER A 70 -3.44 13.27 -1.03
N ARG A 71 -4.67 12.73 -1.14
CA ARG A 71 -5.20 12.16 -2.40
C ARG A 71 -5.34 13.20 -3.53
N ASN A 72 -5.63 14.45 -3.20
CA ASN A 72 -5.92 15.50 -4.17
C ASN A 72 -4.68 16.34 -4.55
N VAL A 73 -3.49 15.96 -4.06
CA VAL A 73 -2.25 16.68 -4.38
C VAL A 73 -1.81 16.32 -5.80
N SER A 74 -1.91 17.28 -6.73
CA SER A 74 -1.57 17.07 -8.14
C SER A 74 -0.06 17.12 -8.41
N ASN A 75 0.71 17.85 -7.60
CA ASN A 75 2.15 18.02 -7.80
C ASN A 75 2.91 16.74 -7.38
N VAL A 76 3.66 16.17 -8.33
CA VAL A 76 4.45 14.94 -8.17
C VAL A 76 5.52 15.08 -7.09
N GLU A 77 6.23 16.21 -7.08
CA GLU A 77 7.32 16.47 -6.13
C GLU A 77 6.78 16.67 -4.71
N THR A 78 5.66 17.39 -4.57
CA THR A 78 4.96 17.52 -3.28
C THR A 78 4.49 16.15 -2.78
N ARG A 79 3.88 15.31 -3.62
CA ARG A 79 3.49 13.94 -3.26
C ARG A 79 4.67 13.09 -2.82
N ARG A 80 5.81 13.19 -3.52
CA ARG A 80 7.04 12.48 -3.15
C ARG A 80 7.56 12.94 -1.78
N SER A 81 7.57 14.25 -1.55
CA SER A 81 7.97 14.83 -0.26
C SER A 81 7.05 14.37 0.89
N LEU A 82 5.73 14.42 0.68
CA LEU A 82 4.73 13.92 1.65
C LEU A 82 4.93 12.43 1.95
N LEU A 83 5.16 11.62 0.91
CA LEU A 83 5.42 10.18 1.07
C LEU A 83 6.67 9.95 1.94
N ILE A 84 7.79 10.61 1.63
CA ILE A 84 9.04 10.49 2.39
C ILE A 84 8.84 10.94 3.84
N GLY A 85 8.13 12.05 4.06
CA GLY A 85 7.79 12.55 5.38
C GLY A 85 6.97 11.54 6.19
N GLY A 86 5.88 11.03 5.60
CA GLY A 86 5.02 10.04 6.24
C GLY A 86 5.72 8.72 6.57
N ILE A 87 6.64 8.27 5.71
CA ILE A 87 7.47 7.08 5.98
C ILE A 87 8.37 7.32 7.18
N ARG A 88 9.07 8.45 7.25
CA ARG A 88 9.95 8.77 8.39
C ARG A 88 9.16 8.83 9.70
N GLN A 89 8.00 9.48 9.67
CA GLN A 89 7.10 9.56 10.83
C GLN A 89 6.65 8.16 11.27
N PHE A 90 6.20 7.32 10.34
CA PHE A 90 5.76 5.96 10.65
C PHE A 90 6.92 5.07 11.12
N GLN A 91 8.12 5.20 10.55
CA GLN A 91 9.31 4.47 11.00
C GLN A 91 9.67 4.85 12.44
N SER A 92 9.63 6.13 12.77
CA SER A 92 9.85 6.61 14.14
C SER A 92 8.81 6.03 15.10
N LEU A 93 7.54 6.04 14.71
CA LEU A 93 6.44 5.47 15.49
C LEU A 93 6.60 3.95 15.67
N ALA A 94 6.85 3.21 14.60
CA ALA A 94 7.06 1.76 14.63
C ALA A 94 8.24 1.40 15.54
N ASN A 95 9.36 2.11 15.45
CA ASN A 95 10.52 1.89 16.31
C ASN A 95 10.20 2.17 17.79
N SER A 96 9.39 3.20 18.08
CA SER A 96 8.95 3.49 19.45
C SER A 96 8.07 2.39 20.04
N LEU A 97 7.35 1.67 19.18
CA LEU A 97 6.55 0.48 19.53
C LEU A 97 7.38 -0.82 19.54
N GLY A 98 8.70 -0.76 19.30
CA GLY A 98 9.57 -1.93 19.20
C GLY A 98 9.37 -2.75 17.92
N ILE A 99 8.73 -2.17 16.89
CA ILE A 99 8.41 -2.85 15.64
C ILE A 99 9.30 -2.31 14.53
N SER A 100 10.06 -3.20 13.88
CA SER A 100 10.83 -2.84 12.70
C SER A 100 9.96 -2.87 11.44
N MET A 101 9.95 -1.74 10.73
CA MET A 101 9.37 -1.62 9.40
C MET A 101 10.36 -2.19 8.36
N PRO A 102 9.90 -2.91 7.32
CA PRO A 102 10.76 -3.25 6.19
C PRO A 102 11.36 -1.99 5.54
N THR A 103 12.63 -2.07 5.13
CA THR A 103 13.30 -1.00 4.39
C THR A 103 12.58 -0.80 3.06
N ILE A 104 11.89 0.33 2.91
CA ILE A 104 11.31 0.72 1.63
C ILE A 104 12.42 1.38 0.80
N ASP A 105 12.94 0.66 -0.18
CA ASP A 105 13.96 1.17 -1.08
C ASP A 105 13.32 2.02 -2.19
N PHE A 106 13.67 3.31 -2.23
CA PHE A 106 13.27 4.25 -3.27
C PHE A 106 14.33 4.43 -4.36
N SER A 107 15.50 3.80 -4.20
CA SER A 107 16.65 3.95 -5.10
C SER A 107 16.39 3.39 -6.50
N SER A 108 15.43 2.46 -6.65
CA SER A 108 15.08 1.87 -7.95
C SER A 108 14.48 2.86 -8.96
N GLY A 109 14.23 4.12 -8.58
CA GLY A 109 13.66 5.18 -9.44
C GLY A 109 14.58 6.37 -9.72
N ARG A 110 15.78 6.45 -9.13
CA ARG A 110 16.83 7.37 -9.58
C ARG A 110 17.77 6.61 -10.50
N GLN A 111 17.37 6.44 -11.75
CA GLN A 111 18.37 6.35 -12.80
C GLN A 111 18.67 7.79 -13.22
N VAL A 112 19.96 8.08 -13.24
CA VAL A 112 20.67 9.32 -13.59
C VAL A 112 20.03 10.16 -14.68
#